data_AF-A0A377CYP7-F1
#
_entry.id   AF-A0A377CYP7-F1
#
_cell.length_a   1.000
_cell.length_b   1.000
_cell.length_c   1.000
_cell.angle_alpha   90.00
_cell.angle_beta   90.00
_cell.angle_gamma   90.00
#
_symmetry.space_group_name_H-M   'P 1'
#
loop_
_entity.id
_entity.type
_entity.pdbx_description
1 polymer ?
#
loop_
_entity_poly.entity_id
_entity_poly.type
_entity_poly.pdbx_seq_one_letter_code
_entity_poly.pdbx_strand_id
1 'polypeptide(L)'
;MPEYIGGLLSVSLSNSADTFRKLYYDNGSHAGCIVYVGAAQANAESVEAIKKTLTESRGKGAFRNILLHAPGGGKDGVQILPFQQITAKDEFLNIKGSARDDILAAHRVPPQLMGAMPDGNAAFGDVEKAARVFFINELQPVMEAMKHVNEWLGVEVMRFNPYSLLQDGAS
;
A
#
# COMPACT_ATOMS: atom_id res chain seq x y z
N MET A 1 2.54 2.92 -25.02
CA MET A 1 1.75 3.13 -23.79
C MET A 1 2.75 3.37 -22.67
N PRO A 2 2.62 4.42 -21.85
CA PRO A 2 3.56 4.67 -20.76
C PRO A 2 3.63 3.49 -19.77
N GLU A 3 4.84 3.08 -19.43
CA GLU A 3 5.14 1.85 -18.67
C GLU A 3 4.53 1.87 -17.26
N TYR A 4 4.41 3.05 -16.65
CA TYR A 4 3.84 3.22 -15.31
C TYR A 4 2.33 2.96 -15.23
N ILE A 5 1.60 2.97 -16.34
CA ILE A 5 0.14 2.82 -16.32
C ILE A 5 -0.27 1.46 -15.74
N GLY A 6 0.49 0.40 -16.02
CA GLY A 6 0.23 -0.94 -15.49
C GLY A 6 0.35 -1.03 -13.97
N GLY A 7 1.20 -0.20 -13.35
CA GLY A 7 1.44 -0.21 -11.89
C GLY A 7 0.52 0.73 -11.09
N LEU A 8 -0.26 1.61 -11.73
CA LEU A 8 -1.06 2.62 -11.03
C LEU A 8 -2.05 2.03 -10.02
N LEU A 9 -2.74 0.95 -10.41
CA LEU A 9 -3.68 0.27 -9.52
C LEU A 9 -2.96 -0.39 -8.35
N SER A 10 -1.81 -1.03 -8.60
CA SER A 10 -1.00 -1.67 -7.55
C SER A 10 -0.44 -0.64 -6.57
N VAL A 11 0.02 0.53 -7.04
CA VAL A 11 0.42 1.66 -6.17
C VAL A 11 -0.75 2.15 -5.32
N SER A 12 -1.91 2.38 -5.94
CA SER A 12 -3.11 2.84 -5.23
C SER A 12 -3.57 1.83 -4.17
N LEU A 13 -3.51 0.54 -4.49
CA LEU A 13 -3.90 -0.54 -3.59
C LEU A 13 -2.93 -0.65 -2.40
N SER A 14 -1.62 -0.57 -2.66
CA SER A 14 -0.58 -0.54 -1.64
C SER A 14 -0.74 0.64 -0.67
N ASN A 15 -1.00 1.84 -1.21
CA ASN A 15 -1.27 3.04 -0.40
C ASN A 15 -2.54 2.91 0.45
N SER A 16 -3.60 2.31 -0.11
CA SER A 16 -4.85 2.08 0.60
C SER A 16 -4.66 1.09 1.76
N ALA A 17 -3.87 0.02 1.56
CA ALA A 17 -3.54 -0.93 2.60
C ALA A 17 -2.74 -0.30 3.75
N ASP A 18 -1.77 0.57 3.45
CA ASP A 18 -0.99 1.28 4.48
C ASP A 18 -1.86 2.26 5.26
N THR A 19 -2.70 3.01 4.56
CA THR A 19 -3.66 3.94 5.17
C THR A 19 -4.59 3.20 6.11
N PHE A 20 -5.15 2.06 5.67
CA PHE A 20 -6.02 1.26 6.51
C PHE A 20 -5.29 0.74 7.76
N ARG A 21 -4.07 0.20 7.62
CA ARG A 21 -3.27 -0.28 8.76
C ARG A 21 -2.93 0.83 9.75
N LYS A 22 -2.60 2.03 9.27
CA LYS A 22 -2.33 3.19 10.12
C LYS A 22 -3.56 3.60 10.91
N LEU A 23 -4.71 3.73 10.23
CA LEU A 23 -5.97 4.08 10.87
C LEU A 23 -6.44 2.98 11.84
N TYR A 24 -6.24 1.70 11.50
CA TYR A 24 -6.52 0.57 12.38
C TYR A 24 -5.69 0.66 13.67
N TYR A 25 -4.39 0.94 13.56
CA TYR A 25 -3.51 1.12 14.71
C TYR A 25 -3.90 2.33 15.57
N ASP A 26 -4.14 3.49 14.93
CA ASP A 26 -4.51 4.73 15.62
C ASP A 26 -5.86 4.63 16.34
N ASN A 27 -6.76 3.76 15.86
CA ASN A 27 -8.05 3.48 16.49
C ASN A 27 -7.97 2.37 17.56
N GLY A 28 -6.77 2.01 18.04
CA GLY A 28 -6.59 1.05 19.14
C GLY A 28 -6.93 -0.39 18.77
N SER A 29 -6.84 -0.77 17.48
CA SER A 29 -7.24 -2.10 16.99
C SER A 29 -8.71 -2.46 17.21
N HIS A 30 -9.57 -1.46 17.45
CA HIS A 30 -11.01 -1.68 17.55
C HIS A 30 -11.63 -1.75 16.15
N ALA A 31 -12.09 -2.95 15.76
CA ALA A 31 -13.02 -3.08 14.65
C ALA A 31 -14.35 -2.42 15.04
N GLY A 32 -15.01 -1.78 14.08
CA GLY A 32 -16.36 -1.23 14.32
C GLY A 32 -17.29 -2.32 14.87
N CYS A 33 -18.30 -1.92 15.64
CA CYS A 33 -19.31 -2.84 16.15
C CYS A 33 -20.71 -2.40 15.71
N ILE A 34 -21.61 -3.39 15.59
CA ILE A 34 -23.03 -3.15 15.46
C ILE A 34 -23.63 -3.29 16.86
N VAL A 35 -24.17 -2.20 17.40
CA VAL A 35 -24.89 -2.20 18.67
C VAL A 35 -26.36 -2.35 18.36
N TYR A 36 -26.94 -3.47 18.77
CA TYR A 36 -28.38 -3.74 18.66
C TYR A 36 -29.05 -3.49 20.00
N VAL A 37 -30.11 -2.68 20.02
CA VAL A 37 -30.90 -2.36 21.22
C VAL A 37 -32.34 -2.81 20.99
N GLY A 38 -32.70 -3.94 21.62
CA GLY A 38 -34.00 -4.61 21.51
C GLY A 38 -34.98 -4.31 22.65
N ALA A 39 -34.50 -3.72 23.75
CA ALA A 39 -35.30 -3.49 24.95
C ALA A 39 -36.49 -2.55 24.68
N ALA A 40 -37.72 -3.03 24.90
CA ALA A 40 -38.97 -2.27 24.78
C ALA A 40 -39.08 -1.08 25.77
N GLN A 41 -38.14 -0.94 26.71
CA GLN A 41 -38.08 0.08 27.76
C GLN A 41 -36.84 0.98 27.64
N ALA A 42 -36.15 1.00 26.49
CA ALA A 42 -34.99 1.87 26.32
C ALA A 42 -35.41 3.35 26.40
N ASN A 43 -34.94 4.06 27.42
CA ASN A 43 -35.18 5.49 27.58
C ASN A 43 -34.50 6.26 26.43
N ALA A 44 -35.20 7.23 25.84
CA ALA A 44 -34.72 8.00 24.68
C ALA A 44 -33.37 8.70 24.98
N GLU A 45 -33.18 9.16 26.21
CA GLU A 45 -31.92 9.76 26.67
C GLU A 45 -30.75 8.78 26.65
N SER A 46 -30.98 7.52 27.02
CA SER A 46 -29.94 6.49 27.04
C SER A 46 -29.53 6.09 25.62
N VAL A 47 -30.49 6.04 24.68
CA VAL A 47 -30.20 5.78 23.26
C VAL A 47 -29.37 6.91 22.65
N GLU A 48 -29.70 8.17 22.96
CA GLU A 48 -28.94 9.32 22.46
C GLU A 48 -27.55 9.40 23.10
N ALA A 49 -27.40 9.03 24.38
CA ALA A 49 -26.09 8.91 25.03
C ALA A 49 -25.22 7.83 24.37
N ILE A 50 -25.78 6.66 24.05
CA ILE A 50 -25.07 5.60 23.33
C ILE A 50 -24.67 6.08 21.94
N LYS A 51 -25.58 6.73 21.21
CA LYS A 51 -25.30 7.29 19.88
C LYS A 51 -24.20 8.34 19.90
N LYS A 52 -24.20 9.22 20.91
CA LYS A 52 -23.17 10.24 21.12
C LYS A 52 -21.82 9.59 21.40
N THR A 53 -21.76 8.65 22.35
CA THR A 53 -20.52 7.92 22.67
C THR A 53 -19.99 7.14 21.47
N LEU A 54 -20.85 6.48 20.69
CA LEU A 54 -20.43 5.76 19.48
C LEU A 54 -19.94 6.68 18.36
N THR A 55 -20.44 7.92 18.31
CA THR A 55 -20.03 8.94 17.34
C THR A 55 -18.73 9.63 17.78
N GLU A 56 -18.56 9.89 19.07
CA GLU A 56 -17.34 10.47 19.67
C GLU A 56 -16.19 9.44 19.73
N SER A 57 -16.51 8.16 19.90
CA SER A 57 -15.55 7.04 19.77
C SER A 57 -15.10 6.81 18.32
N ARG A 58 -15.56 7.62 17.35
CA ARG A 58 -14.99 7.62 16.00
C ARG A 58 -13.57 8.14 16.07
N GLY A 59 -12.61 7.22 16.08
CA GLY A 59 -11.24 7.55 15.72
C GLY A 59 -11.14 8.01 14.25
N LYS A 60 -9.93 8.29 13.75
CA LYS A 60 -9.66 8.97 12.46
C LYS A 60 -10.09 8.21 11.18
N GLY A 61 -10.91 7.15 11.29
CA GLY A 61 -11.76 6.71 10.17
C GLY A 61 -11.43 5.38 9.48
N ALA A 62 -11.19 4.29 10.21
CA ALA A 62 -11.13 2.94 9.58
C ALA A 62 -12.48 2.20 9.59
N PHE A 63 -13.31 2.42 10.61
CA PHE A 63 -14.57 1.68 10.79
C PHE A 63 -15.72 2.60 11.21
N ARG A 64 -16.94 2.20 10.85
CA ARG A 64 -18.17 2.88 11.25
C ARG A 64 -18.94 2.00 12.23
N ASN A 65 -19.22 2.52 13.42
CA ASN A 65 -20.16 1.88 14.34
C ASN A 65 -21.59 2.07 13.82
N ILE A 66 -22.40 1.02 13.88
CA ILE A 66 -23.81 1.07 13.47
C ILE A 66 -24.67 0.79 14.70
N LEU A 67 -25.62 1.68 14.99
CA LEU A 67 -26.62 1.48 16.03
C LEU A 67 -27.93 1.05 15.37
N LEU A 68 -28.42 -0.15 15.71
CA LEU A 68 -29.73 -0.66 15.31
C LEU A 68 -30.66 -0.65 16.53
N HIS A 69 -31.68 0.19 16.49
CA HIS A 69 -32.71 0.21 17.53
C HIS A 69 -33.99 -0.47 17.00
N ALA A 70 -34.41 -1.57 17.64
CA ALA A 70 -35.58 -2.35 17.27
C ALA A 70 -36.40 -2.69 18.53
N PRO A 71 -37.26 -1.78 19.00
CA PRO A 71 -38.02 -1.99 20.23
C PRO A 71 -38.94 -3.22 20.12
N GLY A 72 -38.73 -4.21 21.00
CA GLY A 72 -39.48 -5.47 21.01
C GLY A 72 -38.89 -6.57 20.13
N GLY A 73 -37.72 -6.36 19.52
CA GLY A 73 -36.99 -7.36 18.74
C GLY A 73 -35.83 -7.98 19.52
N GLY A 74 -35.72 -9.32 19.47
CA GLY A 74 -34.56 -10.07 19.97
C GLY A 74 -34.69 -10.61 21.41
N LYS A 75 -34.04 -11.76 21.67
CA LYS A 75 -34.04 -12.43 22.99
C LYS A 75 -33.24 -11.69 24.08
N ASP A 76 -32.32 -10.81 23.69
CA ASP A 76 -31.46 -10.03 24.60
C ASP A 76 -31.70 -8.52 24.42
N GLY A 77 -31.76 -7.76 25.52
CA GLY A 77 -32.10 -6.32 25.49
C GLY A 77 -31.07 -5.42 24.80
N VAL A 78 -29.78 -5.77 24.84
CA VAL A 78 -28.69 -5.12 24.10
C VAL A 78 -27.71 -6.19 23.62
N GLN A 79 -27.37 -6.20 22.33
CA GLN A 79 -26.37 -7.09 21.77
C GLN A 79 -25.29 -6.27 21.06
N ILE A 80 -24.02 -6.58 21.33
CA ILE A 80 -22.89 -6.06 20.56
C ILE A 80 -22.52 -7.16 19.57
N LEU A 81 -22.88 -6.95 18.31
CA LEU A 81 -22.45 -7.81 17.21
C LEU A 81 -21.11 -7.25 16.70
N PRO A 82 -19.99 -7.94 16.94
CA PRO A 82 -18.74 -7.53 16.32
C PRO A 82 -18.95 -7.61 14.80
N PHE A 83 -18.51 -6.59 14.04
CA PHE A 83 -18.20 -6.87 12.64
C PHE A 83 -17.21 -8.03 12.66
N GLN A 84 -17.40 -9.04 11.80
CA GLN A 84 -16.45 -10.15 11.72
C GLN A 84 -15.05 -9.56 11.78
N GLN A 85 -14.29 -9.94 12.83
CA GLN A 85 -12.90 -9.54 12.97
C GLN A 85 -12.29 -9.86 11.65
N ILE A 86 -11.92 -8.83 10.88
CA ILE A 86 -11.50 -9.07 9.53
C ILE A 86 -10.25 -9.95 9.67
N THR A 87 -10.36 -11.21 9.28
CA THR A 87 -9.24 -12.15 9.16
C THR A 87 -8.23 -11.65 8.11
N ALA A 88 -8.41 -10.44 7.58
CA ALA A 88 -7.54 -9.72 6.65
C ALA A 88 -6.21 -9.26 7.24
N LYS A 89 -5.87 -9.57 8.50
CA LYS A 89 -4.48 -9.36 8.97
C LYS A 89 -3.48 -9.99 7.99
N ASP A 90 -3.81 -11.17 7.46
CA ASP A 90 -2.98 -11.90 6.50
C ASP A 90 -3.20 -11.38 5.06
N GLU A 91 -4.41 -10.96 4.73
CA GLU A 91 -4.76 -10.53 3.37
C GLU A 91 -4.12 -9.17 2.99
N PHE A 92 -3.94 -8.26 3.94
CA PHE A 92 -3.19 -7.01 3.69
C PHE A 92 -1.71 -7.26 3.39
N LEU A 93 -1.10 -8.27 4.03
CA LEU A 93 0.28 -8.65 3.74
C LEU A 93 0.40 -9.22 2.32
N ASN A 94 -0.56 -10.07 1.92
CA ASN A 94 -0.62 -10.61 0.57
C ASN A 94 -0.82 -9.52 -0.49
N ILE A 95 -1.76 -8.60 -0.26
CA ILE A 95 -1.99 -7.45 -1.14
C ILE A 95 -0.71 -6.61 -1.29
N LYS A 96 0.01 -6.35 -0.19
CA LYS A 96 1.27 -5.60 -0.22
C LYS A 96 2.37 -6.36 -0.95
N GLY A 97 2.45 -7.68 -0.80
CA GLY A 97 3.39 -8.54 -1.52
C GLY A 97 3.16 -8.47 -3.03
N SER A 98 1.95 -8.79 -3.49
CA SER A 98 1.61 -8.73 -4.92
C SER A 98 1.78 -7.33 -5.50
N ALA A 99 1.31 -6.30 -4.80
CA ALA A 99 1.46 -4.92 -5.26
C ALA A 99 2.93 -4.48 -5.34
N ARG A 100 3.79 -4.93 -4.40
CA ARG A 100 5.23 -4.67 -4.45
C ARG A 100 5.84 -5.28 -5.71
N ASP A 101 5.50 -6.53 -6.02
CA ASP A 101 6.08 -7.24 -7.15
C ASP A 101 5.62 -6.60 -8.49
N ASP A 102 4.36 -6.18 -8.59
CA ASP A 102 3.86 -5.40 -9.74
C ASP A 102 4.60 -4.06 -9.91
N ILE A 103 4.85 -3.35 -8.81
CA ILE A 103 5.57 -2.07 -8.80
C ILE A 103 7.03 -2.28 -9.22
N LEU A 104 7.69 -3.34 -8.72
CA LEU A 104 9.06 -3.70 -9.09
C LEU A 104 9.14 -4.04 -10.58
N ALA A 105 8.18 -4.81 -11.09
CA ALA A 105 8.08 -5.13 -12.51
C ALA A 105 7.88 -3.88 -13.38
N ALA A 106 7.04 -2.93 -12.92
CA ALA A 106 6.82 -1.67 -13.61
C ALA A 106 8.06 -0.76 -13.62
N HIS A 107 8.86 -0.77 -12.56
CA HIS A 107 10.10 0.00 -12.47
C HIS A 107 11.25 -0.58 -13.30
N ARG A 108 11.24 -1.90 -13.58
CA ARG A 108 12.29 -2.62 -14.31
C ARG A 108 13.70 -2.50 -13.69
N VAL A 109 13.79 -1.99 -12.47
CA VAL A 109 15.04 -1.90 -11.71
C VAL A 109 15.22 -3.19 -10.90
N PRO A 110 16.40 -3.83 -10.94
CA PRO A 110 16.70 -4.95 -10.06
C PRO A 110 16.44 -4.60 -8.58
N PRO A 111 15.67 -5.43 -7.83
CA PRO A 111 15.28 -5.12 -6.45
C PRO A 111 16.45 -4.80 -5.53
N GLN A 112 17.59 -5.49 -5.71
CA GLN A 112 18.80 -5.26 -4.93
C GLN A 112 19.43 -3.87 -5.13
N LEU A 113 19.22 -3.22 -6.29
CA LEU A 113 19.66 -1.84 -6.52
C LEU A 113 18.70 -0.81 -5.91
N MET A 114 17.46 -1.21 -5.62
CA MET A 114 16.46 -0.38 -4.95
C MET A 114 16.54 -0.47 -3.41
N GLY A 115 17.47 -1.25 -2.87
CA GLY A 115 17.54 -1.52 -1.43
C GLY A 115 16.40 -2.40 -0.92
N ALA A 116 15.72 -3.14 -1.81
CA ALA A 116 14.74 -4.13 -1.39
C ALA A 116 15.44 -5.27 -0.66
N MET A 117 14.85 -5.73 0.45
CA MET A 117 15.31 -6.92 1.16
C MET A 117 14.73 -8.17 0.49
N PRO A 118 15.50 -9.27 0.40
CA PRO A 118 14.98 -10.51 -0.14
C PRO A 118 13.97 -11.13 0.83
N ASP A 119 12.98 -11.82 0.28
CA ASP A 119 12.02 -12.55 1.10
C ASP A 119 12.65 -13.86 1.60
N GLY A 120 12.68 -14.03 2.92
CA GLY A 120 13.20 -15.24 3.58
C GLY A 120 14.72 -15.40 3.42
N ASN A 121 15.16 -16.60 3.03
CA ASN A 121 16.58 -16.98 2.94
C ASN A 121 17.17 -16.84 1.53
N ALA A 122 16.46 -16.23 0.58
CA ALA A 122 16.98 -16.01 -0.77
C ALA A 122 18.01 -14.88 -0.79
N ALA A 123 19.03 -14.97 -1.65
CA ALA A 123 19.96 -13.88 -1.92
C ALA A 123 19.78 -13.43 -3.38
N PHE A 124 19.83 -12.11 -3.62
CA PHE A 124 19.64 -11.54 -4.96
C PHE A 124 20.82 -11.79 -5.93
N GLY A 125 21.91 -12.36 -5.43
CA GLY A 125 23.10 -12.69 -6.21
C GLY A 125 24.08 -11.53 -6.29
N ASP A 126 24.82 -11.46 -7.40
CA ASP A 126 25.85 -10.46 -7.63
C ASP A 126 25.23 -9.10 -8.02
N VAL A 127 25.47 -8.09 -7.18
CA VAL A 127 24.97 -6.72 -7.37
C VAL A 127 25.63 -6.03 -8.55
N GLU A 128 26.92 -6.26 -8.77
CA GLU A 128 27.68 -5.65 -9.86
C GLU A 128 27.16 -6.16 -11.20
N LYS A 129 26.96 -7.48 -11.32
CA LYS A 129 26.39 -8.08 -12.53
C LYS A 129 25.01 -7.53 -12.86
N ALA A 130 24.14 -7.38 -11.86
CA ALA A 130 22.82 -6.80 -12.10
C ALA A 130 22.88 -5.31 -12.47
N ALA A 131 23.77 -4.54 -11.84
CA ALA A 131 24.00 -3.14 -12.19
C ALA A 131 24.47 -2.99 -13.64
N ARG A 132 25.38 -3.85 -14.11
CA ARG A 132 25.83 -3.88 -15.51
C ARG A 132 24.69 -4.20 -16.48
N VAL A 133 23.90 -5.23 -16.21
CA VAL A 133 22.77 -5.61 -17.08
C VAL A 133 21.70 -4.52 -17.09
N PHE A 134 21.38 -3.94 -15.93
CA PHE A 134 20.44 -2.82 -15.82
C PHE A 134 20.94 -1.58 -16.59
N PHE A 135 22.23 -1.26 -16.48
CA PHE A 135 22.80 -0.14 -17.20
C PHE A 135 22.67 -0.32 -18.73
N ILE A 136 23.03 -1.50 -19.25
CA ILE A 136 22.99 -1.76 -20.69
C ILE A 136 21.54 -1.74 -21.22
N ASN A 137 20.60 -2.36 -20.50
CA ASN A 137 19.25 -2.57 -21.01
C ASN A 137 18.29 -1.41 -20.73
N GLU A 138 18.47 -0.67 -19.64
CA GLU A 138 17.52 0.37 -19.21
C GLU A 138 18.14 1.78 -19.26
N LEU A 139 19.37 1.97 -18.76
CA LEU A 139 19.97 3.32 -18.68
C LEU A 139 20.54 3.79 -20.02
N GLN A 140 21.31 2.94 -20.70
CA GLN A 140 21.97 3.30 -21.95
C GLN A 140 20.96 3.75 -23.04
N PRO A 141 19.84 3.06 -23.30
CA PRO A 141 18.85 3.52 -24.27
C PRO A 141 18.25 4.88 -23.91
N VAL A 142 18.00 5.15 -22.62
CA VAL A 142 17.51 6.45 -22.16
C VAL A 142 18.56 7.54 -22.36
N MET A 143 19.82 7.25 -22.04
CA MET A 143 20.94 8.18 -22.25
C MET A 143 21.10 8.51 -23.74
N GLU A 144 21.02 7.53 -24.63
CA GLU A 144 21.07 7.76 -26.08
C GLU A 144 19.85 8.57 -26.56
N ALA A 145 18.65 8.28 -26.08
CA ALA A 145 17.46 9.07 -26.40
C ALA A 145 17.60 10.54 -25.97
N MET A 146 18.21 10.80 -24.79
CA MET A 146 18.49 12.16 -24.31
C MET A 146 19.48 12.91 -25.21
N LYS A 147 20.46 12.22 -25.80
CA LYS A 147 21.43 12.84 -26.73
C LYS A 147 20.79 13.38 -28.00
N HIS A 148 19.57 12.95 -28.37
CA HIS A 148 18.83 13.51 -29.50
C HIS A 148 18.60 15.03 -29.36
N VAL A 149 18.64 15.57 -28.14
CA VAL A 149 18.62 17.02 -27.88
C VAL A 149 19.80 17.73 -28.55
N ASN A 150 20.98 17.11 -28.61
CA ASN A 150 22.14 17.66 -29.29
C ASN A 150 21.89 17.79 -30.81
N GLU A 151 21.26 16.78 -31.41
CA GLU A 151 20.91 16.79 -32.83
C GLU A 151 19.92 17.91 -33.14
N TRP A 152 18.91 18.09 -32.26
CA TRP A 152 17.94 19.17 -32.40
C TRP A 152 18.55 20.57 -32.29
N LEU A 153 19.53 20.75 -31.40
CA LEU A 153 20.20 22.04 -31.18
C LEU A 153 21.36 22.30 -32.17
N GLY A 154 21.85 21.27 -32.87
CA GLY A 154 23.02 21.36 -33.74
C GLY A 154 24.35 21.59 -33.00
N VAL A 155 24.34 21.49 -31.67
CA VAL A 155 25.51 21.66 -30.79
C VAL A 155 25.50 20.58 -29.70
N GLU A 156 26.69 20.09 -29.34
CA GLU A 156 26.82 19.08 -28.28
C GLU A 156 26.68 19.73 -26.90
N VAL A 157 25.54 19.49 -26.23
CA VAL A 157 25.25 20.00 -24.87
C VAL A 157 25.10 18.89 -23.84
N MET A 158 24.61 17.72 -24.23
CA MET A 158 24.46 16.54 -23.38
C MET A 158 25.51 15.49 -23.70
N ARG A 159 26.34 15.15 -22.72
CA ARG A 159 27.34 14.08 -22.79
C ARG A 159 27.32 13.26 -21.51
N PHE A 160 27.62 11.98 -21.63
CA PHE A 160 27.67 11.07 -20.50
C PHE A 160 29.06 10.43 -20.40
N ASN A 161 29.53 10.28 -19.15
CA ASN A 161 30.78 9.57 -18.91
C ASN A 161 30.58 8.06 -19.09
N PRO A 162 31.63 7.32 -19.50
CA PRO A 162 31.58 5.86 -19.50
C PRO A 162 31.22 5.32 -18.12
N TYR A 163 30.38 4.29 -18.07
CA TYR A 163 30.00 3.67 -16.80
C TYR A 163 31.18 2.88 -16.24
N SER A 164 31.55 3.17 -14.98
CA SER A 164 32.75 2.61 -14.36
C SER A 164 32.72 1.08 -14.25
N LEU A 165 31.55 0.47 -14.06
CA LEU A 165 31.39 -0.99 -13.96
C LEU A 165 31.44 -1.72 -15.32
N LEU A 166 31.50 -0.98 -16.44
CA LEU A 166 31.68 -1.57 -17.78
C LEU A 166 33.13 -1.48 -18.28
N GLN A 167 34.02 -0.86 -17.50
CA GLN A 167 35.45 -0.85 -17.84
C GLN A 167 36.03 -2.19 -17.41
N ASP A 168 36.36 -3.05 -18.38
CA ASP A 168 37.04 -4.33 -18.14
C ASP A 168 38.37 -4.08 -17.43
N GLY A 169 38.39 -4.28 -16.11
CA GLY A 169 39.56 -3.99 -15.27
C GLY A 169 39.28 -3.83 -13.77
N ALA A 170 38.02 -3.84 -13.32
CA ALA A 170 37.70 -3.89 -11.90
C ALA A 170 37.57 -5.35 -11.43
N SER A 171 38.71 -6.05 -11.37
CA SER A 171 38.85 -7.32 -10.65
C SER A 171 40.18 -7.33 -9.91
#